data_AF-A0A6A7FNK3-F1
#
_entry.id   AF-A0A6A7FNK3-F1
#
_cell.length_a   1.000
_cell.length_b   1.000
_cell.length_c   1.000
_cell.angle_alpha   90.00
_cell.angle_beta   90.00
_cell.angle_gamma   90.00
#
_symmetry.space_group_name_H-M   'P 1'
#
loop_
_entity.id
_entity.type
_entity.pdbx_description
1 polymer ?
#
loop_
_entity_poly.entity_id
_entity_poly.type
_entity_poly.pdbx_seq_one_letter_code
_entity_poly.pdbx_strand_id
1 'polypeptide(L)'
;IGLGPGFEAEKDVNIVVETIRGHDLGRLIFRGMARENTGIPGIIGGKAKERVIYSNVEGVIKNIKKIGDIVKKDEVLATINDVAVRSPITGVLRGLIRDGYNVTYGFKIGDIDPRKGEKENCFTISDKARNIGGSVLEAVLYLNRKNK
;
A
#
# COMPACT_ATOMS: atom_id res chain seq x y z
N ILE A 1 -18.49 8.31 -2.20
CA ILE A 1 -17.15 8.91 -1.97
C ILE A 1 -16.15 8.00 -2.66
N GLY A 2 -15.41 8.49 -3.66
CA GLY A 2 -14.37 7.74 -4.37
C GLY A 2 -12.99 8.03 -3.77
N LEU A 3 -12.08 7.06 -3.80
CA LEU A 3 -10.72 7.23 -3.28
C LEU A 3 -9.70 7.05 -4.41
N GLY A 4 -8.97 8.11 -4.72
CA GLY A 4 -7.93 8.09 -5.73
C GLY A 4 -8.48 8.02 -7.17
N PRO A 5 -7.63 7.64 -8.14
CA PRO A 5 -7.96 7.66 -9.56
C PRO A 5 -9.03 6.62 -9.93
N GLY A 6 -9.72 6.84 -11.04
CA GLY A 6 -10.79 5.96 -11.54
C GLY A 6 -12.20 6.37 -11.10
N PHE A 7 -12.34 7.47 -10.37
CA PHE A 7 -13.61 8.07 -10.00
C PHE A 7 -13.64 9.55 -10.39
N GLU A 8 -14.79 10.01 -10.88
CA GLU A 8 -15.07 11.41 -11.18
C GLU A 8 -16.20 11.95 -10.29
N ALA A 9 -15.93 13.02 -9.56
CA ALA A 9 -16.93 13.71 -8.74
C ALA A 9 -17.95 14.42 -9.62
N GLU A 10 -19.23 14.39 -9.21
CA GLU A 10 -20.43 14.81 -9.97
C GLU A 10 -20.88 13.84 -11.08
N LYS A 11 -20.15 12.74 -11.30
CA LYS A 11 -20.50 11.71 -12.29
C LYS A 11 -20.62 10.32 -11.69
N ASP A 12 -19.52 9.80 -11.12
CA ASP A 12 -19.49 8.46 -10.53
C ASP A 12 -19.77 8.51 -9.02
N VAL A 13 -19.33 9.58 -8.36
CA VAL A 13 -19.43 9.76 -6.91
C VAL A 13 -19.70 11.22 -6.54
N ASN A 14 -20.18 11.50 -5.32
CA ASN A 14 -20.39 12.87 -4.88
C ASN A 14 -19.09 13.64 -4.57
N ILE A 15 -18.07 12.95 -4.05
CA ILE A 15 -16.78 13.52 -3.65
C ILE A 15 -15.70 12.48 -3.94
N VAL A 16 -14.57 12.91 -4.48
CA VAL A 16 -13.34 12.12 -4.62
C VAL A 16 -12.32 12.59 -3.57
N VAL A 17 -11.55 11.67 -2.99
CA VAL A 17 -10.44 11.98 -2.08
C VAL A 17 -9.12 11.76 -2.80
N GLU A 18 -8.23 12.75 -2.79
CA GLU A 18 -6.86 12.61 -3.32
C GLU A 18 -6.03 11.65 -2.46
N THR A 19 -5.35 10.70 -3.10
CA THR A 19 -4.57 9.64 -2.44
C THR A 19 -3.09 9.65 -2.81
N ILE A 20 -2.64 10.50 -3.72
CA ILE A 20 -1.22 10.68 -4.02
C ILE A 20 -0.54 11.43 -2.87
N ARG A 21 0.68 11.01 -2.51
CA ARG A 21 1.47 11.73 -1.50
C ARG A 21 1.87 13.10 -2.06
N GLY A 22 1.79 14.14 -1.24
CA GLY A 22 2.10 15.51 -1.61
C GLY A 22 1.21 16.49 -0.84
N HIS A 23 1.23 17.76 -1.26
CA HIS A 23 0.47 18.83 -0.62
C HIS A 23 -1.05 18.61 -0.63
N ASP A 24 -1.57 17.89 -1.62
CA ASP A 24 -3.01 17.63 -1.77
C ASP A 24 -3.45 16.29 -1.16
N LEU A 25 -2.59 15.53 -0.46
CA LEU A 25 -2.98 14.24 0.13
C LEU A 25 -4.19 14.40 1.07
N GLY A 26 -5.28 13.69 0.79
CA GLY A 26 -6.51 13.77 1.58
C GLY A 26 -7.45 14.92 1.17
N ARG A 27 -7.11 15.71 0.16
CA ARG A 27 -7.98 16.79 -0.31
C ARG A 27 -9.32 16.22 -0.83
N LEU A 28 -10.41 16.87 -0.44
CA LEU A 28 -11.75 16.60 -0.98
C LEU A 28 -11.92 17.31 -2.33
N ILE A 29 -12.28 16.54 -3.35
CA ILE A 29 -12.51 17.00 -4.71
C ILE A 29 -14.01 16.87 -4.98
N PHE A 30 -14.67 18.02 -5.05
CA PHE A 30 -16.12 18.11 -5.24
C PHE A 30 -16.53 18.06 -6.72
N ARG A 31 -15.58 18.31 -7.64
CA ARG A 31 -15.76 18.25 -9.09
C ARG A 31 -14.46 17.78 -9.74
N GLY A 32 -14.55 16.81 -10.64
CA GLY A 32 -13.41 16.23 -11.36
C GLY A 32 -12.79 15.01 -10.64
N MET A 33 -11.53 14.70 -10.96
CA MET A 33 -10.87 13.44 -10.58
C MET A 33 -9.64 13.69 -9.70
N ALA A 34 -9.23 12.66 -8.93
CA ALA A 34 -7.91 12.64 -8.30
C ALA A 34 -6.80 12.43 -9.34
N ARG A 35 -5.55 12.73 -8.96
CA ARG A 35 -4.39 12.51 -9.82
C ARG A 35 -4.21 11.04 -10.19
N GLU A 36 -3.75 10.80 -11.41
CA GLU A 36 -3.50 9.46 -11.93
C GLU A 36 -2.45 8.69 -11.11
N ASN A 37 -2.59 7.37 -11.10
CA ASN A 37 -1.62 6.50 -10.44
C ASN A 37 -0.30 6.52 -11.22
N THR A 38 0.77 6.97 -10.60
CA THR A 38 2.11 7.01 -11.22
C THR A 38 2.74 5.63 -11.40
N GLY A 39 2.21 4.60 -10.72
CA GLY A 39 2.80 3.26 -10.69
C GLY A 39 4.13 3.18 -9.90
N ILE A 40 4.61 4.30 -9.36
CA ILE A 40 5.89 4.40 -8.65
C ILE A 40 5.62 4.38 -7.14
N PRO A 41 6.12 3.37 -6.39
CA PRO A 41 6.03 3.36 -4.94
C PRO A 41 6.75 4.57 -4.32
N GLY A 42 6.19 5.13 -3.26
CA GLY A 42 6.84 6.19 -2.50
C GLY A 42 8.23 5.77 -1.98
N ILE A 43 9.16 6.72 -1.98
CA ILE A 43 10.54 6.54 -1.49
C ILE A 43 10.50 6.35 0.03
N ILE A 44 11.18 5.31 0.51
CA ILE A 44 11.39 5.03 1.92
C ILE A 44 12.88 4.74 2.12
N GLY A 45 13.56 5.51 2.98
CA GLY A 45 14.99 5.34 3.23
C GLY A 45 15.85 5.37 1.95
N GLY A 46 15.48 6.21 0.98
CA GLY A 46 16.17 6.31 -0.32
C GLY A 46 15.82 5.20 -1.33
N LYS A 47 14.93 4.26 -0.98
CA LYS A 47 14.54 3.12 -1.84
C LYS A 47 13.07 3.22 -2.25
N ALA A 48 12.79 3.02 -3.54
CA ALA A 48 11.43 3.06 -4.10
C ALA A 48 10.97 1.67 -4.54
N LYS A 49 11.04 1.37 -5.84
CA LYS A 49 10.53 0.12 -6.45
C LYS A 49 11.23 -1.14 -5.92
N GLU A 50 12.53 -1.04 -5.64
CA GLU A 50 13.38 -2.16 -5.20
C GLU A 50 12.99 -2.77 -3.85
N ARG A 51 12.16 -2.06 -3.07
CA ARG A 51 11.70 -2.54 -1.76
C ARG A 51 10.45 -3.41 -1.86
N VAL A 52 9.77 -3.38 -3.02
CA VAL A 52 8.53 -4.11 -3.26
C VAL A 52 8.84 -5.48 -3.84
N ILE A 53 8.20 -6.51 -3.29
CA ILE A 53 8.36 -7.89 -3.72
C ILE A 53 7.18 -8.25 -4.62
N TYR A 54 7.48 -8.69 -5.83
CA TYR A 54 6.52 -9.20 -6.78
C TYR A 54 6.78 -10.69 -7.02
N SER A 55 5.71 -11.45 -7.22
CA SER A 55 5.81 -12.86 -7.55
C SER A 55 6.40 -13.05 -8.94
N ASN A 56 7.41 -13.90 -9.06
CA ASN A 56 8.00 -14.32 -10.34
C ASN A 56 7.40 -15.63 -10.87
N VAL A 57 6.49 -16.24 -10.12
CA VAL A 57 5.78 -17.47 -10.48
C VAL A 57 4.31 -17.36 -10.04
N GLU A 58 3.47 -18.28 -10.49
CA GLU A 58 2.11 -18.45 -9.98
C GLU A 58 2.04 -19.64 -9.03
N GLY A 59 1.12 -19.59 -8.07
CA GLY A 59 0.90 -20.68 -7.13
C GLY A 59 0.54 -20.23 -5.73
N VAL A 60 0.54 -21.19 -4.80
CA VAL A 60 0.17 -20.94 -3.40
C VAL A 60 1.41 -20.51 -2.64
N ILE A 61 1.34 -19.32 -2.02
CA ILE A 61 2.43 -18.82 -1.17
C ILE A 61 2.42 -19.50 0.20
N LYS A 62 3.60 -19.87 0.68
CA LYS A 62 3.86 -20.36 2.03
C LYS A 62 4.87 -19.45 2.72
N ASN A 63 4.41 -18.70 3.71
CA ASN A 63 5.21 -17.73 4.44
C ASN A 63 6.18 -18.45 5.41
N ILE A 64 7.44 -18.03 5.40
CA ILE A 64 8.49 -18.51 6.32
C ILE A 64 8.83 -17.43 7.35
N LYS A 65 8.84 -16.16 6.93
CA LYS A 65 9.00 -14.98 7.76
C LYS A 65 7.66 -14.32 8.06
N LYS A 66 7.64 -13.44 9.05
CA LYS A 66 6.46 -12.66 9.45
C LYS A 66 6.73 -11.17 9.37
N ILE A 67 5.64 -10.40 9.25
CA ILE A 67 5.70 -8.93 9.31
C ILE A 67 6.37 -8.51 10.62
N GLY A 68 7.32 -7.57 10.53
CA GLY A 68 8.15 -7.09 11.62
C GLY A 68 9.49 -7.81 11.79
N ASP A 69 9.74 -8.90 11.05
CA ASP A 69 11.06 -9.55 11.06
C ASP A 69 12.11 -8.66 10.38
N ILE A 70 13.32 -8.63 10.96
CA ILE A 70 14.49 -8.04 10.30
C ILE A 70 15.11 -9.11 9.40
N VAL A 71 15.27 -8.79 8.13
CA VAL A 71 15.79 -9.72 7.10
C VAL A 71 16.99 -9.13 6.37
N LYS A 72 17.87 -10.00 5.90
CA LYS A 72 18.99 -9.66 5.03
C LYS A 72 18.59 -9.80 3.56
N LYS A 73 19.28 -9.07 2.68
CA LYS A 73 19.20 -9.31 1.24
C LYS A 73 19.43 -10.80 0.94
N ASP A 74 18.66 -11.32 -0.01
CA ASP A 74 18.66 -12.71 -0.48
C ASP A 74 18.17 -13.77 0.53
N GLU A 75 17.81 -13.35 1.75
CA GLU A 75 17.18 -14.22 2.75
C GLU A 75 15.79 -14.68 2.27
N VAL A 76 15.47 -15.94 2.51
CA VAL A 76 14.19 -16.54 2.10
C VAL A 76 13.07 -16.05 3.03
N LEU A 77 12.04 -15.47 2.43
CA LEU A 77 10.88 -14.89 3.11
C LEU A 77 9.67 -15.81 3.08
N ALA A 78 9.48 -16.48 1.95
CA ALA A 78 8.37 -17.38 1.66
C ALA A 78 8.78 -18.33 0.53
N THR A 79 7.94 -19.30 0.21
CA THR A 79 8.02 -20.09 -1.02
C THR A 79 6.70 -20.00 -1.79
N ILE A 80 6.74 -20.17 -3.10
CA ILE A 80 5.56 -20.33 -3.96
C ILE A 80 5.80 -21.58 -4.79
N ASN A 81 5.01 -22.65 -4.55
CA ASN A 81 5.24 -23.97 -5.17
C ASN A 81 6.74 -24.37 -5.11
N ASP A 82 7.34 -24.30 -3.91
CA ASP A 82 8.75 -24.59 -3.63
C ASP A 82 9.80 -23.62 -4.23
N VAL A 83 9.38 -22.62 -5.01
CA VAL A 83 10.26 -21.55 -5.48
C VAL A 83 10.47 -20.51 -4.37
N ALA A 84 11.72 -20.26 -4.00
CA ALA A 84 12.06 -19.33 -2.93
C ALA A 84 11.79 -17.86 -3.31
N VAL A 85 10.99 -17.19 -2.49
CA VAL A 85 10.82 -15.73 -2.52
C VAL A 85 11.86 -15.11 -1.60
N ARG A 86 12.78 -14.33 -2.17
CA ARG A 86 13.92 -13.75 -1.45
C ARG A 86 13.73 -12.25 -1.20
N SER A 87 14.32 -11.77 -0.11
CA SER A 87 14.33 -10.34 0.18
C SER A 87 15.19 -9.57 -0.82
N PRO A 88 14.67 -8.54 -1.51
CA PRO A 88 15.45 -7.78 -2.49
C PRO A 88 16.49 -6.87 -1.83
N ILE A 89 16.26 -6.49 -0.56
CA ILE A 89 17.13 -5.62 0.23
C ILE A 89 17.17 -6.07 1.70
N THR A 90 18.13 -5.55 2.45
CA THR A 90 18.18 -5.70 3.92
C THR A 90 17.25 -4.68 4.57
N GLY A 91 16.43 -5.09 5.54
CA GLY A 91 15.48 -4.19 6.20
C GLY A 91 14.47 -4.93 7.09
N VAL A 92 13.33 -4.29 7.33
CA VAL A 92 12.18 -4.88 8.05
C VAL A 92 11.17 -5.37 7.03
N LEU A 93 10.74 -6.63 7.13
CA LEU A 93 9.60 -7.14 6.36
C LEU A 93 8.32 -6.45 6.82
N ARG A 94 7.83 -5.47 6.05
CA ARG A 94 6.71 -4.61 6.44
C ARG A 94 5.38 -5.06 5.85
N GLY A 95 5.43 -5.62 4.65
CA GLY A 95 4.26 -6.19 3.99
C GLY A 95 4.53 -7.63 3.58
N LEU A 96 3.56 -8.50 3.82
CA LEU A 96 3.57 -9.87 3.34
C LEU A 96 2.13 -10.28 3.06
N ILE A 97 1.89 -10.86 1.89
CA ILE A 97 0.57 -11.38 1.54
C ILE A 97 0.20 -12.55 2.46
N ARG A 98 -1.10 -12.77 2.62
CA ARG A 98 -1.62 -13.83 3.50
C ARG A 98 -1.07 -15.19 3.08
N ASP A 99 -0.66 -15.97 4.08
CA ASP A 99 -0.25 -17.37 3.89
C ASP A 99 -1.36 -18.18 3.21
N GLY A 100 -1.00 -19.09 2.32
CA GLY A 100 -1.93 -19.90 1.55
C GLY A 100 -2.68 -19.17 0.44
N TYR A 101 -2.36 -17.90 0.16
CA TYR A 101 -2.99 -17.17 -0.94
C TYR A 101 -2.45 -17.64 -2.31
N ASN A 102 -3.35 -17.78 -3.29
CA ASN A 102 -2.97 -18.13 -4.65
C ASN A 102 -2.58 -16.85 -5.42
N VAL A 103 -1.30 -16.69 -5.72
CA VAL A 103 -0.74 -15.51 -6.40
C VAL A 103 -0.53 -15.78 -7.89
N THR A 104 -0.66 -14.74 -8.70
CA THR A 104 -0.32 -14.78 -10.13
C THR A 104 1.07 -14.21 -10.39
N TYR A 105 1.62 -14.44 -11.58
CA TYR A 105 2.85 -13.79 -12.02
C TYR A 105 2.72 -12.25 -11.93
N GLY A 106 3.75 -11.59 -11.42
CA GLY A 106 3.79 -10.13 -11.25
C GLY A 106 2.93 -9.60 -10.11
N PHE A 107 2.27 -10.46 -9.32
CA PHE A 107 1.45 -10.01 -8.19
C PHE A 107 2.31 -9.44 -7.08
N LYS A 108 1.88 -8.34 -6.45
CA LYS A 108 2.61 -7.77 -5.30
C LYS A 108 2.38 -8.64 -4.07
N ILE A 109 3.44 -9.20 -3.52
CA ILE A 109 3.38 -10.18 -2.41
C ILE A 109 4.05 -9.69 -1.12
N GLY A 110 4.82 -8.61 -1.17
CA GLY A 110 5.44 -8.07 0.03
C GLY A 110 6.17 -6.75 -0.17
N ASP A 111 6.75 -6.26 0.93
CA ASP A 111 7.47 -4.98 0.97
C ASP A 111 8.49 -4.96 2.12
N ILE A 112 9.69 -4.46 1.87
CA ILE A 112 10.75 -4.26 2.86
C ILE A 112 10.90 -2.77 3.17
N ASP A 113 10.88 -2.40 4.45
CA ASP A 113 11.30 -1.06 4.88
C ASP A 113 12.82 -1.09 5.16
N PRO A 114 13.66 -0.35 4.41
CA PRO A 114 15.11 -0.33 4.64
C PRO A 114 15.50 0.25 6.00
N ARG A 115 14.60 0.96 6.68
CA ARG A 115 14.87 1.60 7.97
C ARG A 115 14.58 0.63 9.12
N LYS A 116 15.62 -0.06 9.60
CA LYS A 116 15.49 -1.04 10.69
C LYS A 116 14.85 -0.50 11.98
N GLY A 117 15.09 0.78 12.29
CA GLY A 117 14.51 1.45 13.46
C GLY A 117 13.00 1.66 13.38
N GLU A 118 12.39 1.48 12.20
CA GLU A 118 10.97 1.74 11.96
C GLU A 118 10.10 0.48 12.10
N LYS A 119 10.59 -0.56 12.77
CA LYS A 119 9.87 -1.83 12.97
C LYS A 119 8.46 -1.63 13.53
N GLU A 120 8.32 -0.74 14.51
CA GLU A 120 7.03 -0.43 15.15
C GLU A 120 5.99 0.12 14.17
N ASN A 121 6.41 0.71 13.03
CA ASN A 121 5.48 1.16 12.00
C ASN A 121 4.74 0.02 11.26
N CYS A 122 5.13 -1.24 11.48
CA CYS A 122 4.36 -2.39 11.02
C CYS A 122 3.05 -2.56 11.79
N PHE A 123 2.96 -1.98 12.99
CA PHE A 123 1.83 -2.16 13.91
C PHE A 123 1.08 -0.86 14.19
N THR A 124 1.35 0.19 13.42
CA THR A 124 0.66 1.47 13.51
C THR A 124 0.03 1.86 12.16
N ILE A 125 -0.99 2.71 12.22
CA ILE A 125 -1.63 3.25 11.02
C ILE A 125 -0.67 4.27 10.39
N SER A 126 -0.35 4.10 9.11
CA SER A 126 0.51 5.06 8.41
C SER A 126 -0.09 6.47 8.38
N ASP A 127 0.78 7.48 8.30
CA ASP A 127 0.43 8.88 8.03
C ASP A 127 -0.58 9.02 6.88
N LYS A 128 -0.33 8.33 5.76
CA LYS A 128 -1.19 8.34 4.57
C LYS A 128 -2.58 7.77 4.86
N ALA A 129 -2.63 6.62 5.52
CA ALA A 129 -3.90 5.97 5.86
C ALA A 129 -4.71 6.81 6.86
N ARG A 130 -4.07 7.43 7.86
CA ARG A 130 -4.75 8.35 8.79
C ARG A 130 -5.33 9.56 8.07
N ASN A 131 -4.57 10.21 7.18
CA ASN A 131 -5.05 11.37 6.42
C ASN A 131 -6.25 10.99 5.56
N ILE A 132 -6.15 9.94 4.75
CA ILE A 132 -7.24 9.49 3.88
C ILE A 132 -8.48 9.10 4.72
N GLY A 133 -8.30 8.39 5.83
CA GLY A 133 -9.39 8.04 6.74
C GLY A 133 -10.10 9.27 7.33
N GLY A 134 -9.33 10.28 7.74
CA GLY A 134 -9.87 11.56 8.22
C GLY A 134 -10.67 12.29 7.14
N SER A 135 -10.15 12.36 5.91
CA SER A 135 -10.84 12.96 4.77
C SER A 135 -12.15 12.24 4.43
N VAL A 136 -12.16 10.90 4.51
CA VAL A 136 -13.41 10.14 4.30
C VAL A 136 -14.44 10.47 5.36
N LEU A 137 -14.03 10.55 6.63
CA LEU A 137 -14.93 10.94 7.71
C LEU A 137 -15.47 12.36 7.49
N GLU A 138 -14.60 13.31 7.13
CA GLU A 138 -15.01 14.69 6.81
C GLU A 138 -16.03 14.73 5.67
N ALA A 139 -15.79 13.99 4.58
CA ALA A 139 -16.71 13.90 3.45
C ALA A 139 -18.07 13.30 3.86
N VAL A 140 -18.09 12.25 4.68
CA VAL A 140 -19.34 11.67 5.21
C VAL A 140 -20.11 12.70 6.04
N LEU A 141 -19.43 13.41 6.95
CA LEU A 141 -20.06 14.42 7.81
C LEU A 141 -20.58 15.60 6.99
N TYR A 142 -19.83 16.04 5.97
CA TYR A 142 -20.25 17.10 5.05
C TYR A 142 -21.52 16.71 4.29
N LEU A 143 -21.55 15.51 3.68
CA LEU A 143 -22.70 15.03 2.92
C LEU A 143 -23.93 14.83 3.81
N ASN A 144 -23.75 14.31 5.02
CA ASN A 144 -24.85 14.17 5.99
C ASN A 144 -25.44 15.52 6.44
N ARG A 145 -24.63 16.58 6.53
CA ARG A 145 -25.15 17.93 6.83
C ARG A 145 -25.89 18.55 5.66
N LYS A 146 -25.42 18.35 4.42
CA LYS A 146 -26.06 18.91 3.22
C LYS A 146 -27.42 18.29 2.90
N ASN A 147 -27.64 17.05 3.36
CA ASN A 147 -28.90 16.33 3.18
C ASN A 147 -29.96 16.64 4.27
N LYS A 148 -29.63 17.50 5.24
CA LYS A 148 -30.58 18.06 6.21
C LYS A 148 -31.01 19.44 5.75
#